data_AF-A0A4Y9N9D7-F1
#
_entry.id   AF-A0A4Y9N9D7-F1
#
_cell.length_a   1.000
_cell.length_b   1.000
_cell.length_c   1.000
_cell.angle_alpha   90.00
_cell.angle_beta   90.00
_cell.angle_gamma   90.00
#
_symmetry.space_group_name_H-M   'P 1'
#
loop_
_entity.id
_entity.type
_entity.pdbx_description
1 polymer ?
#
loop_
_entity_poly.entity_id
_entity_poly.type
_entity_poly.pdbx_seq_one_letter_code
_entity_poly.pdbx_strand_id
1 'polypeptide(L)'
;MERRRRHKGEQQADVRVQDTGDGGSALVTDLSTPDAHACAGGDTRPIGVIRTEVVRNLTLRPWDTSRPPVTARVGRQMVLTPAGIAFEVPARRVLQTTARARARVEAVRGLQAARFLLAALPTLAVDPLPQLVSRLRRRHPGIQVHVSDPGGPVDVENAVRQGRAEIGFTELPVRSESLESRTFGTQRIALVLPPALAEQLPDPVFLAAVAELPLVLHSPVPSNRSAIDEAVECAAANVVVRSAHRQAVWGLVMAGVGATLLHRAIAERELSGVEVRDTVPEIRAGSKTGR
;
A
#
# COMPACT_ATOMS: atom_id res chain seq x y z
N MET A 1 -40.41 21.61 5.71
CA MET A 1 -41.01 20.25 5.81
C MET A 1 -40.28 19.21 4.96
N GLU A 2 -39.71 19.59 3.82
CA GLU A 2 -39.10 18.71 2.82
C GLU A 2 -37.83 17.98 3.31
N ARG A 3 -36.94 18.67 4.04
CA ARG A 3 -35.77 18.05 4.69
C ARG A 3 -36.11 16.97 5.72
N ARG A 4 -37.18 17.16 6.51
CA ARG A 4 -37.66 16.17 7.51
C ARG A 4 -38.27 14.93 6.84
N ARG A 5 -38.89 15.08 5.66
CA ARG A 5 -39.46 13.98 4.88
C ARG A 5 -38.37 13.17 4.16
N ARG A 6 -37.35 13.84 3.62
CA ARG A 6 -36.16 13.20 3.03
C ARG A 6 -35.39 12.34 4.04
N HIS A 7 -35.15 12.87 5.24
CA HIS A 7 -34.44 12.14 6.29
C HIS A 7 -35.20 10.90 6.78
N LYS A 8 -36.54 10.92 6.75
CA LYS A 8 -37.39 9.77 7.11
C LYS A 8 -37.42 8.69 6.02
N GLY A 9 -37.30 9.07 4.74
CA GLY A 9 -37.19 8.15 3.61
C GLY A 9 -35.81 7.47 3.51
N GLU A 10 -34.73 8.20 3.85
CA GLU A 10 -33.37 7.65 3.92
C GLU A 10 -33.19 6.61 5.04
N GLN A 11 -33.99 6.69 6.12
CA GLN A 11 -33.97 5.70 7.23
C GLN A 11 -34.72 4.39 6.91
N GLN A 12 -35.54 4.35 5.86
CA GLN A 12 -36.36 3.19 5.48
C GLN A 12 -35.90 2.50 4.19
N ALA A 13 -34.88 3.02 3.50
CA ALA A 13 -34.39 2.46 2.24
C ALA A 13 -33.13 1.59 2.47
N ASP A 14 -33.15 0.37 1.93
CA ASP A 14 -32.02 -0.59 1.99
C ASP A 14 -30.91 -0.28 0.96
N VAL A 15 -30.98 0.91 0.35
CA VAL A 15 -30.10 1.36 -0.73
C VAL A 15 -29.57 2.74 -0.38
N ARG A 16 -28.24 2.88 -0.37
CA ARG A 16 -27.54 4.16 -0.14
C ARG A 16 -26.89 4.63 -1.43
N VAL A 17 -26.91 5.94 -1.66
CA VAL A 17 -26.19 6.57 -2.77
C VAL A 17 -24.93 7.22 -2.22
N GLN A 18 -23.78 6.90 -2.81
CA GLN A 18 -22.50 7.49 -2.45
C GLN A 18 -21.95 8.27 -3.65
N ASP A 19 -21.54 9.51 -3.41
CA ASP A 19 -20.85 10.34 -4.41
C ASP A 19 -19.43 9.81 -4.62
N THR A 20 -19.02 9.64 -5.87
CA THR A 20 -17.69 9.10 -6.24
C THR A 20 -16.64 10.18 -6.45
N GLY A 21 -16.99 11.48 -6.33
CA GLY A 21 -16.04 12.60 -6.35
C GLY A 21 -15.53 13.00 -7.75
N ASP A 22 -15.93 12.28 -8.78
CA ASP A 22 -15.65 12.51 -10.21
C ASP A 22 -16.91 12.98 -10.98
N GLY A 23 -17.94 13.42 -10.25
CA GLY A 23 -19.25 13.79 -10.82
C GLY A 23 -20.17 12.59 -11.06
N GLY A 24 -19.75 11.37 -10.65
CA GLY A 24 -20.55 10.16 -10.66
C GLY A 24 -21.29 9.89 -9.35
N SER A 25 -22.21 8.94 -9.37
CA SER A 25 -22.87 8.42 -8.16
C SER A 25 -22.91 6.89 -8.18
N ALA A 26 -22.51 6.27 -7.07
CA ALA A 26 -22.54 4.83 -6.86
C ALA A 26 -23.75 4.45 -5.99
N LEU A 27 -24.46 3.40 -6.40
CA LEU A 27 -25.58 2.81 -5.65
C LEU A 27 -25.06 1.59 -4.87
N VAL A 28 -25.22 1.63 -3.55
CA VAL A 28 -24.76 0.61 -2.62
C VAL A 28 -25.96 -0.05 -1.94
N THR A 29 -26.07 -1.37 -2.03
CA THR A 29 -27.12 -2.15 -1.37
C THR A 29 -26.48 -3.15 -0.41
N ASP A 30 -26.87 -3.15 0.86
CA ASP A 30 -26.48 -4.20 1.81
C ASP A 30 -27.47 -5.37 1.65
N LEU A 31 -27.03 -6.46 1.02
CA LEU A 31 -27.90 -7.60 0.72
C LEU A 31 -28.19 -8.40 2.00
N SER A 32 -29.39 -8.26 2.56
CA SER A 32 -29.92 -9.22 3.55
C SER A 32 -31.40 -9.58 3.34
N THR A 33 -32.02 -9.13 2.25
CA THR A 33 -33.41 -9.48 1.93
C THR A 33 -33.60 -9.71 0.42
N PRO A 34 -34.57 -10.55 0.01
CA PRO A 34 -34.88 -10.81 -1.39
C PRO A 34 -35.37 -9.58 -2.17
N ASP A 35 -35.91 -8.57 -1.47
CA ASP A 35 -36.55 -7.38 -2.06
C ASP A 35 -36.13 -6.10 -1.32
N ALA A 36 -35.74 -5.05 -2.04
CA ALA A 36 -35.37 -3.73 -1.51
C ALA A 36 -36.11 -2.61 -2.26
N HIS A 37 -36.58 -1.57 -1.54
CA HIS A 37 -37.45 -0.51 -2.06
C HIS A 37 -36.84 0.89 -1.89
N ALA A 38 -37.10 1.81 -2.83
CA ALA A 38 -36.70 3.22 -2.74
C ALA A 38 -37.82 4.17 -3.18
N CYS A 39 -37.87 5.37 -2.58
CA CYS A 39 -38.82 6.44 -2.91
C CYS A 39 -38.08 7.78 -3.09
N ALA A 40 -38.55 8.64 -3.99
CA ALA A 40 -37.99 9.98 -4.18
C ALA A 40 -38.99 11.07 -3.76
N GLY A 41 -38.48 12.13 -3.12
CA GLY A 41 -39.12 13.45 -3.11
C GLY A 41 -40.57 13.52 -2.60
N GLY A 42 -40.92 12.79 -1.53
CA GLY A 42 -42.22 12.96 -0.86
C GLY A 42 -43.44 12.35 -1.57
N ASP A 43 -43.26 11.65 -2.70
CA ASP A 43 -44.27 10.72 -3.26
C ASP A 43 -44.06 9.33 -2.65
N THR A 44 -45.13 8.70 -2.17
CA THR A 44 -45.11 7.34 -1.60
C THR A 44 -45.33 6.25 -2.65
N ARG A 45 -45.63 6.62 -3.90
CA ARG A 45 -45.66 5.68 -5.03
C ARG A 45 -44.22 5.43 -5.49
N PRO A 46 -43.83 4.18 -5.81
CA PRO A 46 -42.48 3.87 -6.27
C PRO A 46 -42.20 4.61 -7.58
N ILE A 47 -41.40 5.68 -7.50
CA ILE A 47 -40.94 6.42 -8.67
C ILE A 47 -39.79 5.62 -9.28
N GLY A 48 -40.14 4.68 -10.16
CA GLY A 48 -39.17 4.02 -11.01
C GLY A 48 -38.29 3.01 -10.28
N VAL A 49 -38.51 1.74 -10.59
CA VAL A 49 -37.49 0.71 -10.39
C VAL A 49 -36.25 1.16 -11.19
N ILE A 50 -35.16 1.58 -10.54
CA ILE A 50 -33.85 1.46 -11.19
C ILE A 50 -33.58 -0.04 -11.24
N ARG A 51 -33.73 -0.58 -12.45
CA ARG A 51 -34.09 -1.98 -12.68
C ARG A 51 -33.00 -2.98 -12.27
N THR A 52 -33.14 -3.53 -11.06
CA THR A 52 -32.85 -4.96 -10.75
C THR A 52 -33.52 -5.89 -11.78
N GLU A 53 -34.51 -5.38 -12.54
CA GLU A 53 -35.07 -6.02 -13.72
C GLU A 53 -34.03 -6.38 -14.81
N VAL A 54 -32.91 -5.66 -14.98
CA VAL A 54 -31.85 -6.10 -15.94
C VAL A 54 -31.12 -7.33 -15.39
N VAL A 55 -30.80 -7.34 -14.10
CA VAL A 55 -30.20 -8.49 -13.41
C VAL A 55 -31.18 -9.68 -13.38
N ARG A 56 -32.46 -9.43 -13.14
CA ARG A 56 -33.54 -10.44 -13.18
C ARG A 56 -33.80 -10.95 -14.60
N ASN A 57 -33.86 -10.09 -15.62
CA ASN A 57 -34.04 -10.47 -17.03
C ASN A 57 -32.84 -11.25 -17.58
N LEU A 58 -31.62 -10.99 -17.08
CA LEU A 58 -30.43 -11.78 -17.41
C LEU A 58 -30.42 -13.15 -16.70
N THR A 59 -30.96 -13.24 -15.48
CA THR A 59 -31.00 -14.48 -14.69
C THR A 59 -32.14 -15.42 -15.11
N LEU A 60 -33.27 -14.88 -15.58
CA LEU A 60 -34.48 -15.64 -15.96
C LEU A 60 -34.62 -15.87 -17.47
N ARG A 61 -33.57 -15.62 -18.26
CA ARG A 61 -33.63 -15.67 -19.74
C ARG A 61 -33.92 -17.02 -20.41
N PRO A 62 -33.93 -18.20 -19.77
CA PRO A 62 -34.26 -19.42 -20.51
C PRO A 62 -35.70 -19.52 -21.03
N TRP A 63 -36.62 -18.58 -20.70
CA TRP A 63 -38.07 -18.79 -20.88
C TRP A 63 -38.88 -17.69 -21.60
N ASP A 64 -38.28 -16.61 -22.12
CA ASP A 64 -39.03 -15.60 -22.91
C ASP A 64 -38.17 -14.98 -24.02
N THR A 65 -38.46 -15.36 -25.27
CA THR A 65 -37.75 -14.92 -26.49
C THR A 65 -38.41 -13.72 -27.17
N SER A 66 -39.49 -13.15 -26.63
CA SER A 66 -40.22 -12.04 -27.26
C SER A 66 -39.55 -10.67 -27.09
N ARG A 67 -38.45 -10.58 -26.32
CA ARG A 67 -37.79 -9.32 -25.96
C ARG A 67 -36.47 -9.09 -26.71
N PRO A 68 -36.14 -7.84 -27.08
CA PRO A 68 -34.90 -7.52 -27.78
C PRO A 68 -33.67 -7.85 -26.94
N PRO A 69 -32.57 -8.33 -27.55
CA PRO A 69 -31.34 -8.65 -26.83
C PRO A 69 -30.70 -7.41 -26.22
N VAL A 70 -30.37 -7.49 -24.93
CA VAL A 70 -29.64 -6.46 -24.20
C VAL A 70 -28.36 -7.10 -23.66
N THR A 71 -27.21 -6.48 -23.94
CA THR A 71 -25.93 -6.84 -23.33
C THR A 71 -25.65 -5.86 -22.20
N ALA A 72 -25.52 -6.35 -20.96
CA ALA A 72 -25.05 -5.56 -19.83
C ALA A 72 -23.78 -6.18 -19.25
N ARG A 73 -22.80 -5.34 -18.92
CA ARG A 73 -21.60 -5.74 -18.20
C ARG A 73 -21.81 -5.41 -16.72
N VAL A 74 -22.12 -6.43 -15.92
CA VAL A 74 -22.26 -6.28 -14.47
C VAL A 74 -20.89 -6.52 -13.82
N GLY A 75 -20.30 -5.47 -13.27
CA GLY A 75 -19.17 -5.59 -12.35
C GLY A 75 -19.69 -5.95 -10.97
N ARG A 76 -19.30 -7.11 -10.42
CA ARG A 76 -19.54 -7.45 -9.01
C ARG A 76 -18.33 -7.00 -8.21
N GLN A 77 -18.52 -6.06 -7.30
CA GLN A 77 -17.56 -5.81 -6.22
C GLN A 77 -18.10 -6.42 -4.94
N MET A 78 -17.31 -7.28 -4.30
CA MET A 78 -17.60 -7.78 -2.96
C MET A 78 -16.95 -6.82 -1.96
N VAL A 79 -17.77 -6.22 -1.09
CA VAL A 79 -17.32 -5.37 0.01
C VAL A 79 -17.70 -6.07 1.31
N LEU A 80 -16.82 -6.03 2.31
CA LEU A 80 -17.10 -6.62 3.62
C LEU A 80 -18.14 -5.77 4.37
N THR A 81 -19.10 -6.44 5.01
CA THR A 81 -19.99 -5.79 6.00
C THR A 81 -19.18 -5.35 7.22
N PRO A 82 -19.69 -4.46 8.09
CA PRO A 82 -19.00 -4.11 9.34
C PRO A 82 -18.63 -5.34 10.20
N ALA A 83 -19.53 -6.33 10.28
CA ALA A 83 -19.24 -7.61 10.94
C ALA A 83 -18.14 -8.39 10.20
N GLY A 84 -18.17 -8.38 8.85
CA GLY A 84 -17.11 -8.95 8.01
C GLY A 84 -15.76 -8.28 8.21
N ILE A 85 -15.69 -6.94 8.33
CA ILE A 85 -14.47 -6.18 8.62
C ILE A 85 -13.92 -6.56 9.99
N ALA A 86 -14.79 -6.63 11.01
CA ALA A 86 -14.39 -7.03 12.36
C ALA A 86 -13.91 -8.49 12.44
N PHE A 87 -14.51 -9.38 11.63
CA PHE A 87 -14.18 -10.80 11.60
C PHE A 87 -13.01 -11.17 10.67
N GLU A 88 -12.70 -10.35 9.67
CA GLU A 88 -11.67 -10.64 8.64
C GLU A 88 -10.31 -10.94 9.27
N VAL A 89 -9.87 -10.11 10.22
CA VAL A 89 -8.57 -10.25 10.88
C VAL A 89 -8.49 -11.50 11.76
N PRO A 90 -9.44 -11.74 12.70
CA PRO A 90 -9.50 -13.00 13.45
C PRO A 90 -9.54 -14.24 12.55
N ALA A 91 -10.39 -14.25 11.52
CA ALA A 91 -10.55 -15.38 10.61
C ALA A 91 -9.25 -15.68 9.86
N ARG A 92 -8.58 -14.64 9.34
CA ARG A 92 -7.30 -14.78 8.63
C ARG A 92 -6.20 -15.33 9.55
N ARG A 93 -6.13 -14.86 10.80
CA ARG A 93 -5.18 -15.37 11.81
C ARG A 93 -5.41 -16.85 12.11
N VAL A 94 -6.66 -17.30 12.23
CA VAL A 94 -6.99 -18.72 12.43
C VAL A 94 -6.49 -19.55 11.26
N LEU A 95 -6.84 -19.17 10.02
CA LEU A 95 -6.41 -19.89 8.81
C LEU A 95 -4.89 -20.00 8.69
N GLN A 96 -4.17 -18.94 9.04
CA GLN A 96 -2.70 -18.96 9.02
C GLN A 96 -2.09 -19.79 10.12
N THR A 97 -2.68 -19.75 11.32
CA THR A 97 -2.26 -20.62 12.42
C THR A 97 -2.43 -22.08 12.05
N THR A 98 -3.55 -22.44 11.43
CA THR A 98 -3.79 -23.79 10.89
C THR A 98 -2.80 -24.15 9.78
N ALA A 99 -2.53 -23.24 8.85
CA ALA A 99 -1.54 -23.46 7.79
C ALA A 99 -0.12 -23.69 8.35
N ARG A 100 0.30 -22.91 9.36
CA ARG A 100 1.58 -23.08 10.05
C ARG A 100 1.65 -24.40 10.81
N ALA A 101 0.58 -24.80 11.49
CA ALA A 101 0.52 -26.08 12.18
C ALA A 101 0.67 -27.25 11.18
N ARG A 102 -0.04 -27.19 10.05
CA ARG A 102 0.09 -28.15 8.96
C ARG A 102 1.51 -28.20 8.41
N ALA A 103 2.13 -27.05 8.13
CA ALA A 103 3.50 -26.96 7.64
C ALA A 103 4.51 -27.56 8.63
N ARG A 104 4.31 -27.39 9.95
CA ARG A 104 5.15 -28.03 10.98
C ARG A 104 5.03 -29.55 10.96
N VAL A 105 3.82 -30.09 10.81
CA VAL A 105 3.59 -31.54 10.70
C VAL A 105 4.20 -32.10 9.41
N GLU A 106 4.06 -31.39 8.29
CA GLU A 106 4.65 -31.78 7.00
C GLU A 106 6.19 -31.71 7.03
N ALA A 107 6.77 -30.73 7.73
CA ALA A 107 8.22 -30.63 7.93
C ALA A 107 8.79 -31.81 8.73
N VAL A 108 8.09 -32.28 9.77
CA VAL A 108 8.46 -33.50 10.53
C VAL A 108 8.41 -34.75 9.65
N ARG A 109 7.51 -34.78 8.66
CA ARG A 109 7.39 -35.88 7.69
C ARG A 109 8.38 -35.78 6.53
N GLY A 110 9.30 -34.81 6.54
CA GLY A 110 10.28 -34.58 5.47
C GLY A 110 9.64 -34.16 4.13
N LEU A 111 8.39 -33.69 4.15
CA LEU A 111 7.48 -33.80 3.03
C LEU A 111 7.15 -32.52 2.26
N GLN A 112 7.73 -31.33 2.52
CA GLN A 112 7.84 -30.20 1.56
C GLN A 112 8.19 -28.82 2.18
N ALA A 113 8.45 -27.89 1.26
CA ALA A 113 8.76 -26.48 1.38
C ALA A 113 7.91 -25.64 2.36
N ALA A 114 8.56 -24.93 3.30
CA ALA A 114 7.88 -23.93 4.13
C ALA A 114 7.74 -22.61 3.36
N ARG A 115 6.53 -22.05 3.30
CA ARG A 115 6.24 -20.76 2.66
C ARG A 115 6.22 -19.65 3.71
N PHE A 116 7.03 -18.61 3.50
CA PHE A 116 7.07 -17.40 4.31
C PHE A 116 6.51 -16.21 3.52
N LEU A 117 5.60 -15.45 4.14
CA LEU A 117 5.06 -14.20 3.60
C LEU A 117 5.74 -13.03 4.29
N LEU A 118 6.40 -12.16 3.52
CA LEU A 118 7.15 -11.01 4.01
C LEU A 118 6.59 -9.74 3.36
N ALA A 119 6.20 -8.78 4.18
CA ALA A 119 5.88 -7.43 3.71
C ALA A 119 7.12 -6.55 3.88
N ALA A 120 7.61 -5.92 2.81
CA ALA A 120 8.80 -5.09 2.87
C ALA A 120 8.56 -3.74 2.21
N LEU A 121 9.10 -2.67 2.81
CA LEU A 121 9.28 -1.41 2.09
C LEU A 121 10.18 -1.62 0.86
N PRO A 122 9.92 -0.93 -0.26
CA PRO A 122 10.68 -1.12 -1.50
C PRO A 122 12.20 -0.99 -1.35
N THR A 123 12.67 -0.01 -0.57
CA THR A 123 14.10 0.19 -0.30
C THR A 123 14.70 -1.00 0.45
N LEU A 124 13.99 -1.52 1.45
CA LEU A 124 14.40 -2.70 2.22
C LEU A 124 14.35 -4.00 1.40
N ALA A 125 13.44 -4.07 0.42
CA ALA A 125 13.36 -5.17 -0.52
C ALA A 125 14.55 -5.21 -1.49
N VAL A 126 15.15 -4.06 -1.81
CA VAL A 126 16.37 -3.94 -2.63
C VAL A 126 17.63 -4.18 -1.79
N ASP A 127 17.70 -3.59 -0.59
CA ASP A 127 18.76 -3.82 0.38
C ASP A 127 18.22 -3.62 1.82
N PRO A 128 18.32 -4.63 2.72
CA PRO A 128 19.22 -5.79 2.67
C PRO A 128 18.58 -7.13 2.27
N LEU A 129 17.29 -7.16 1.89
CA LEU A 129 16.52 -8.40 1.76
C LEU A 129 17.14 -9.47 0.85
N PRO A 130 17.74 -9.16 -0.33
CA PRO A 130 18.30 -10.19 -1.20
C PRO A 130 19.41 -11.01 -0.53
N GLN A 131 20.26 -10.35 0.26
CA GLN A 131 21.36 -11.01 0.98
C GLN A 131 20.82 -11.92 2.09
N LEU A 132 19.76 -11.48 2.78
CA LEU A 132 19.09 -12.25 3.83
C LEU A 132 18.41 -13.50 3.27
N VAL A 133 17.61 -13.34 2.21
CA VAL A 133 16.92 -14.46 1.55
C VAL A 133 17.92 -15.44 0.98
N SER A 134 19.02 -14.96 0.39
CA SER A 134 20.11 -15.79 -0.12
C SER A 134 20.74 -16.66 0.98
N ARG A 135 21.04 -16.08 2.16
CA ARG A 135 21.55 -16.83 3.33
C ARG A 135 20.53 -17.82 3.88
N LEU A 136 19.25 -17.44 3.95
CA LEU A 136 18.16 -18.29 4.42
C LEU A 136 18.00 -19.53 3.53
N ARG A 137 17.93 -19.34 2.21
CA ARG A 137 17.76 -20.45 1.25
C ARG A 137 18.95 -21.38 1.20
N ARG A 138 20.19 -20.91 1.43
CA ARG A 138 21.34 -21.81 1.56
C ARG A 138 21.23 -22.76 2.74
N ARG A 139 20.71 -22.27 3.88
CA ARG A 139 20.52 -23.08 5.09
C ARG A 139 19.26 -23.94 5.02
N HIS A 140 18.24 -23.48 4.31
CA HIS A 140 16.95 -24.14 4.17
C HIS A 140 16.46 -24.09 2.71
N PRO A 141 16.96 -24.98 1.82
CA PRO A 141 16.67 -24.94 0.38
C PRO A 141 15.19 -25.09 0.03
N GLY A 142 14.44 -25.78 0.89
CA GLY A 142 13.00 -25.96 0.75
C GLY A 142 12.18 -24.70 1.04
N ILE A 143 12.73 -23.63 1.61
CA ILE A 143 11.91 -22.45 1.94
C ILE A 143 11.56 -21.64 0.68
N GLN A 144 10.28 -21.32 0.53
CA GLN A 144 9.76 -20.34 -0.43
C GLN A 144 9.47 -19.02 0.29
N VAL A 145 10.06 -17.92 -0.18
CA VAL A 145 9.81 -16.58 0.38
C VAL A 145 9.00 -15.79 -0.64
N HIS A 146 7.83 -15.29 -0.22
CA HIS A 146 7.04 -14.34 -0.98
C HIS A 146 7.19 -12.96 -0.36
N VAL A 147 7.56 -11.99 -1.18
CA VAL A 147 7.75 -10.60 -0.77
C VAL A 147 6.63 -9.77 -1.39
N SER A 148 5.91 -9.01 -0.58
CA SER A 148 4.90 -8.05 -1.04
C SER A 148 5.32 -6.63 -0.69
N ASP A 149 5.05 -5.69 -1.58
CA ASP A 149 5.09 -4.25 -1.29
C ASP A 149 3.70 -3.81 -0.81
N PRO A 150 3.53 -3.49 0.48
CA PRO A 150 2.24 -3.06 1.01
C PRO A 150 1.99 -1.56 0.79
N GLY A 151 2.99 -0.79 0.31
CA GLY A 151 2.86 0.63 -0.02
C GLY A 151 3.56 1.59 0.95
N GLY A 152 3.69 1.24 2.24
CA GLY A 152 4.33 2.11 3.23
C GLY A 152 4.41 1.51 4.64
N PRO A 153 5.03 2.22 5.61
CA PRO A 153 5.29 1.67 6.94
C PRO A 153 4.03 1.20 7.67
N VAL A 154 2.97 2.01 7.64
CA VAL A 154 1.66 1.67 8.24
C VAL A 154 1.04 0.44 7.58
N ASP A 155 1.20 0.31 6.27
CA ASP A 155 0.67 -0.84 5.54
C ASP A 155 1.47 -2.12 5.81
N VAL A 156 2.79 -2.02 6.05
CA VAL A 156 3.59 -3.15 6.56
C VAL A 156 3.06 -3.60 7.93
N GLU A 157 2.86 -2.66 8.86
CA GLU A 157 2.31 -2.97 10.18
C GLU A 157 0.94 -3.65 10.08
N ASN A 158 0.05 -3.11 9.23
CA ASN A 158 -1.27 -3.69 8.97
C ASN A 158 -1.16 -5.09 8.38
N ALA A 159 -0.27 -5.32 7.41
CA ALA A 159 -0.08 -6.63 6.81
C ALA A 159 0.30 -7.68 7.86
N VAL A 160 1.20 -7.35 8.80
CA VAL A 160 1.57 -8.25 9.89
C VAL A 160 0.44 -8.42 10.91
N ARG A 161 -0.16 -7.32 11.37
CA ARG A 161 -1.24 -7.34 12.37
C ARG A 161 -2.44 -8.15 11.89
N GLN A 162 -2.78 -8.04 10.62
CA GLN A 162 -3.91 -8.74 10.00
C GLN A 162 -3.52 -10.17 9.58
N GLY A 163 -2.26 -10.54 9.73
CA GLY A 163 -1.69 -11.83 9.37
C GLY A 163 -1.27 -11.94 7.90
N ARG A 164 -1.69 -11.03 7.01
CA ARG A 164 -1.36 -11.05 5.56
C ARG A 164 0.14 -11.24 5.28
N ALA A 165 1.02 -10.81 6.19
CA ALA A 165 2.43 -11.19 6.25
C ALA A 165 2.81 -11.78 7.62
N GLU A 166 3.85 -12.61 7.64
CA GLU A 166 4.40 -13.17 8.88
C GLU A 166 5.45 -12.25 9.50
N ILE A 167 6.21 -11.56 8.65
CA ILE A 167 7.28 -10.64 9.03
C ILE A 167 7.12 -9.36 8.21
N GLY A 168 7.26 -8.22 8.89
CA GLY A 168 7.33 -6.90 8.28
C GLY A 168 8.76 -6.37 8.29
N PHE A 169 9.26 -5.94 7.14
CA PHE A 169 10.50 -5.19 6.98
C PHE A 169 10.13 -3.73 6.76
N THR A 170 10.27 -2.92 7.82
CA THR A 170 9.91 -1.51 7.83
C THR A 170 10.95 -0.70 8.60
N GLU A 171 10.87 0.62 8.47
CA GLU A 171 11.57 1.57 9.32
C GLU A 171 10.92 1.62 10.72
N LEU A 172 11.74 1.94 11.73
CA LEU A 172 11.31 2.12 13.11
C LEU A 172 11.21 3.62 13.43
N PRO A 173 10.34 4.02 14.38
CA PRO A 173 9.54 3.17 15.28
C PRO A 173 8.24 2.64 14.66
N VAL A 174 7.92 1.37 14.96
CA VAL A 174 6.58 0.80 14.73
C VAL A 174 5.66 1.23 15.86
N ARG A 175 4.51 1.84 15.55
CA ARG A 175 3.58 2.42 16.54
C ARG A 175 2.46 1.44 16.89
N SER A 176 2.79 0.18 17.17
CA SER A 176 1.82 -0.86 17.52
C SER A 176 2.26 -1.66 18.74
N GLU A 177 1.44 -1.64 19.80
CA GLU A 177 1.65 -2.47 20.99
C GLU A 177 1.44 -3.98 20.73
N SER A 178 0.73 -4.31 19.65
CA SER A 178 0.43 -5.70 19.28
C SER A 178 1.52 -6.40 18.48
N LEU A 179 2.62 -5.69 18.17
CA LEU A 179 3.72 -6.19 17.35
C LEU A 179 5.04 -6.11 18.13
N GLU A 180 5.81 -7.20 18.09
CA GLU A 180 7.21 -7.16 18.52
C GLU A 180 8.05 -6.58 17.38
N SER A 181 8.86 -5.55 17.68
CA SER A 181 9.79 -4.97 16.72
C SER A 181 11.24 -5.21 17.17
N ARG A 182 12.11 -5.52 16.21
CA ARG A 182 13.55 -5.71 16.44
C ARG A 182 14.34 -4.91 15.42
N THR A 183 15.26 -4.06 15.89
CA THR A 183 16.17 -3.32 15.02
C THR A 183 17.18 -4.28 14.40
N PHE A 184 17.19 -4.36 13.08
CA PHE A 184 18.14 -5.18 12.33
C PHE A 184 19.45 -4.44 12.02
N GLY A 185 19.37 -3.12 11.84
CA GLY A 185 20.51 -2.27 11.53
C GLY A 185 20.08 -0.82 11.34
N THR A 186 21.05 0.05 11.04
CA THR A 186 20.79 1.43 10.63
C THR A 186 21.35 1.64 9.23
N GLN A 187 20.69 2.45 8.42
CA GLN A 187 21.15 2.78 7.07
C GLN A 187 21.51 4.26 7.01
N ARG A 188 22.70 4.56 6.46
CA ARG A 188 23.13 5.94 6.20
C ARG A 188 22.40 6.48 4.98
N ILE A 189 21.93 7.71 5.07
CA ILE A 189 21.38 8.45 3.94
C ILE A 189 22.48 9.32 3.36
N ALA A 190 22.63 9.26 2.04
CA ALA A 190 23.60 10.04 1.29
C ALA A 190 22.90 10.85 0.19
N LEU A 191 23.52 11.96 -0.19
CA LEU A 191 23.16 12.72 -1.38
C LEU A 191 23.68 11.98 -2.60
N VAL A 192 22.78 11.72 -3.55
CA VAL A 192 23.10 11.10 -4.83
C VAL A 192 22.81 12.10 -5.92
N LEU A 193 23.81 12.38 -6.75
CA LEU A 193 23.74 13.47 -7.72
C LEU A 193 24.57 13.18 -8.97
N PRO A 194 24.24 13.80 -10.12
CA PRO A 194 25.05 13.73 -11.32
C PRO A 194 26.44 14.36 -11.08
N PRO A 195 27.51 13.89 -11.75
CA PRO A 195 28.86 14.44 -11.59
C PRO A 195 28.95 15.95 -11.78
N ALA A 196 28.21 16.50 -12.75
CA ALA A 196 28.16 17.93 -13.02
C ALA A 196 27.68 18.77 -11.82
N LEU A 197 26.78 18.24 -10.98
CA LEU A 197 26.35 18.91 -9.76
C LEU A 197 27.34 18.70 -8.61
N ALA A 198 28.06 17.58 -8.62
CA ALA A 198 29.03 17.24 -7.57
C ALA A 198 30.31 18.07 -7.61
N GLU A 199 30.72 18.55 -8.79
CA GLU A 199 31.92 19.38 -8.96
C GLU A 199 31.92 20.64 -8.09
N GLN A 200 30.75 21.18 -7.80
CA GLN A 200 30.57 22.43 -7.05
C GLN A 200 30.34 22.20 -5.55
N LEU A 201 30.37 20.94 -5.10
CA LEU A 201 29.99 20.57 -3.75
C LEU A 201 31.13 19.87 -2.99
N PRO A 202 31.29 20.17 -1.69
CA PRO A 202 32.24 19.44 -0.85
C PRO A 202 31.78 17.99 -0.61
N ASP A 203 32.66 17.16 -0.05
CA ASP A 203 32.28 15.90 0.60
C ASP A 203 32.83 15.92 2.02
N PRO A 204 31.99 15.91 3.07
CA PRO A 204 30.52 15.83 3.06
C PRO A 204 29.81 17.16 2.72
N VAL A 205 28.56 17.08 2.27
CA VAL A 205 27.71 18.22 1.87
C VAL A 205 26.85 18.69 3.05
N PHE A 206 26.82 19.99 3.32
CA PHE A 206 25.89 20.55 4.30
C PHE A 206 24.44 20.39 3.84
N LEU A 207 23.57 19.88 4.72
CA LEU A 207 22.16 19.63 4.37
C LEU A 207 21.43 20.88 3.88
N ALA A 208 21.81 22.06 4.38
CA ALA A 208 21.27 23.34 3.90
C ALA A 208 21.58 23.60 2.42
N ALA A 209 22.75 23.19 1.92
CA ALA A 209 23.12 23.34 0.51
C ALA A 209 22.34 22.38 -0.40
N VAL A 210 21.83 21.26 0.14
CA VAL A 210 20.99 20.31 -0.61
C VAL A 210 19.67 20.96 -1.04
N ALA A 211 19.15 21.90 -0.24
CA ALA A 211 17.89 22.60 -0.52
C ALA A 211 17.90 23.42 -1.82
N GLU A 212 19.09 23.89 -2.21
CA GLU A 212 19.30 24.73 -3.39
C GLU A 212 19.47 23.91 -4.68
N LEU A 213 19.79 22.62 -4.56
CA LEU A 213 19.99 21.74 -5.71
C LEU A 213 18.66 21.40 -6.39
N PRO A 214 18.65 21.11 -7.71
CA PRO A 214 17.47 20.57 -8.36
C PRO A 214 17.18 19.17 -7.81
N LEU A 215 16.12 19.02 -7.00
CA LEU A 215 15.78 17.76 -6.34
C LEU A 215 14.75 16.94 -7.11
N VAL A 216 15.04 15.65 -7.28
CA VAL A 216 14.13 14.63 -7.79
C VAL A 216 13.69 13.75 -6.63
N LEU A 217 12.43 13.87 -6.24
CA LEU A 217 11.91 13.24 -5.03
C LEU A 217 10.81 12.24 -5.31
N HIS A 218 10.73 11.22 -4.45
CA HIS A 218 9.56 10.37 -4.38
C HIS A 218 8.41 11.13 -3.70
N SER A 219 7.19 11.01 -4.24
CA SER A 219 5.97 11.54 -3.64
C SER A 219 5.15 10.41 -3.03
N PRO A 220 5.34 10.07 -1.74
CA PRO A 220 4.51 9.08 -1.08
C PRO A 220 3.09 9.62 -0.85
N VAL A 221 2.12 8.72 -0.74
CA VAL A 221 0.81 9.04 -0.16
C VAL A 221 1.04 9.51 1.29
N PRO A 222 0.31 10.50 1.83
CA PRO A 222 0.58 11.06 3.16
C PRO A 222 0.69 10.04 4.30
N SER A 223 -0.05 8.93 4.24
CA SER A 223 -0.01 7.84 5.21
C SER A 223 1.28 7.01 5.19
N ASN A 224 2.11 7.18 4.17
CA ASN A 224 3.21 6.29 3.80
C ASN A 224 4.58 7.01 3.76
N ARG A 225 4.67 8.20 4.36
CA ARG A 225 5.94 8.93 4.49
C ARG A 225 6.93 8.13 5.34
N SER A 226 8.09 7.86 4.78
CA SER A 226 9.24 7.29 5.49
C SER A 226 9.98 8.38 6.27
N ALA A 227 10.87 7.99 7.18
CA ALA A 227 11.75 8.95 7.87
C ALA A 227 12.65 9.72 6.89
N ILE A 228 12.98 9.09 5.77
CA ILE A 228 13.71 9.73 4.66
C ILE A 228 12.86 10.80 4.02
N ASP A 229 11.59 10.50 3.71
CA ASP A 229 10.69 11.47 3.08
C ASP A 229 10.49 12.70 3.99
N GLU A 230 10.39 12.50 5.31
CA GLU A 230 10.32 13.61 6.28
C GLU A 230 11.61 14.45 6.32
N ALA A 231 12.78 13.80 6.39
CA ALA A 231 14.06 14.50 6.41
C ALA A 231 14.32 15.29 5.12
N VAL A 232 13.94 14.71 3.99
CA VAL A 232 14.04 15.31 2.66
C VAL A 232 13.11 16.51 2.55
N GLU A 233 11.85 16.39 2.96
CA GLU A 233 10.85 17.45 2.77
C GLU A 233 11.15 18.69 3.60
N CYS A 234 11.69 18.51 4.80
CA CYS A 234 12.23 19.62 5.60
C CYS A 234 13.42 20.33 4.93
N ALA A 235 14.16 19.64 4.07
CA ALA A 235 15.35 20.15 3.39
C ALA A 235 15.10 20.54 1.92
N ALA A 236 13.92 20.30 1.35
CA ALA A 236 13.71 20.34 -0.10
C ALA A 236 12.94 21.59 -0.56
N ALA A 237 13.67 22.71 -0.69
CA ALA A 237 13.11 23.95 -1.25
C ALA A 237 12.97 23.90 -2.79
N ASN A 238 13.92 23.27 -3.49
CA ASN A 238 13.99 23.26 -4.96
C ASN A 238 13.66 21.89 -5.58
N VAL A 239 12.40 21.46 -5.47
CA VAL A 239 11.95 20.18 -6.06
C VAL A 239 11.55 20.35 -7.52
N VAL A 240 12.39 19.86 -8.44
CA VAL A 240 12.16 19.95 -9.89
C VAL A 240 11.29 18.82 -10.43
N VAL A 241 11.31 17.65 -9.79
CA VAL A 241 10.47 16.51 -10.18
C VAL A 241 9.96 15.76 -8.95
N ARG A 242 8.66 15.45 -8.94
CA ARG A 242 8.02 14.53 -7.99
C ARG A 242 7.49 13.31 -8.71
N SER A 243 7.85 12.11 -8.24
CA SER A 243 7.38 10.85 -8.83
C SER A 243 6.79 9.91 -7.79
N ALA A 244 5.62 9.34 -8.09
CA ALA A 244 5.04 8.25 -7.30
C ALA A 244 5.84 6.93 -7.46
N HIS A 245 6.71 6.82 -8.48
CA HIS A 245 7.49 5.62 -8.75
C HIS A 245 8.95 5.81 -8.33
N ARG A 246 9.40 5.05 -7.31
CA ARG A 246 10.74 5.18 -6.74
C ARG A 246 11.86 4.84 -7.74
N GLN A 247 11.64 3.86 -8.61
CA GLN A 247 12.61 3.53 -9.67
C GLN A 247 12.76 4.64 -10.72
N ALA A 248 11.70 5.40 -10.99
CA ALA A 248 11.79 6.54 -11.90
C ALA A 248 12.69 7.64 -11.32
N VAL A 249 12.67 7.86 -10.00
CA VAL A 249 13.59 8.80 -9.33
C VAL A 249 15.04 8.42 -9.62
N TRP A 250 15.40 7.14 -9.50
CA TRP A 250 16.77 6.68 -9.77
C TRP A 250 17.17 6.91 -11.24
N GLY A 251 16.29 6.55 -12.18
CA GLY A 251 16.52 6.78 -13.61
C GLY A 251 16.70 8.26 -13.96
N LEU A 252 15.91 9.14 -13.37
CA LEU A 252 16.00 10.59 -13.58
C LEU A 252 17.32 11.17 -13.02
N VAL A 253 17.76 10.70 -11.85
CA VAL A 253 19.05 11.09 -11.27
C VAL A 253 20.21 10.62 -12.16
N MET A 254 20.19 9.35 -12.59
CA MET A 254 21.20 8.82 -13.53
C MET A 254 21.17 9.53 -14.89
N ALA A 255 20.02 10.04 -15.32
CA ALA A 255 19.87 10.84 -16.54
C ALA A 255 20.30 12.31 -16.38
N GLY A 256 20.80 12.72 -15.22
CA GLY A 256 21.30 14.08 -15.01
C GLY A 256 20.26 15.11 -14.60
N VAL A 257 19.01 14.71 -14.33
CA VAL A 257 17.89 15.66 -14.09
C VAL A 257 18.05 16.42 -12.78
N GLY A 258 18.66 15.79 -11.77
CA GLY A 258 18.85 16.41 -10.46
C GLY A 258 19.39 15.44 -9.42
N ALA A 259 19.47 15.91 -8.18
CA ALA A 259 19.93 15.14 -7.02
C ALA A 259 18.77 14.51 -6.25
N THR A 260 19.07 13.49 -5.44
CA THR A 260 18.12 12.85 -4.52
C THR A 260 18.84 12.42 -3.24
N LEU A 261 18.07 12.07 -2.21
CA LEU A 261 18.59 11.44 -1.00
C LEU A 261 18.16 9.97 -0.97
N LEU A 262 19.11 9.07 -0.74
CA LEU A 262 18.89 7.63 -0.77
C LEU A 262 19.76 6.95 0.28
N HIS A 263 19.41 5.71 0.67
CA HIS A 263 20.35 4.88 1.41
C HIS A 263 21.65 4.73 0.62
N ARG A 264 22.78 5.06 1.25
CA ARG A 264 24.11 5.02 0.64
C ARG A 264 24.40 3.65 0.00
N ALA A 265 24.07 2.58 0.72
CA ALA A 265 24.26 1.22 0.23
C ALA A 265 23.43 0.89 -1.04
N ILE A 266 22.23 1.47 -1.18
CA ILE A 266 21.43 1.31 -2.41
C ILE A 266 22.04 2.14 -3.53
N ALA A 267 22.42 3.39 -3.25
CA ALA A 267 23.05 4.27 -4.23
C ALA A 267 24.32 3.63 -4.83
N GLU A 268 25.22 3.13 -3.98
CA GLU A 268 26.48 2.50 -4.40
C GLU A 268 26.30 1.19 -5.18
N ARG A 269 25.17 0.50 -4.97
CA ARG A 269 24.92 -0.81 -5.57
C ARG A 269 24.10 -0.74 -6.85
N GLU A 270 23.11 0.15 -6.89
CA GLU A 270 22.08 0.15 -7.93
C GLU A 270 22.21 1.32 -8.92
N LEU A 271 22.90 2.40 -8.55
CA LEU A 271 23.04 3.57 -9.41
C LEU A 271 24.47 3.65 -9.96
N SER A 272 24.58 3.87 -11.26
CA SER A 272 25.86 4.03 -11.97
C SER A 272 25.96 5.41 -12.62
N GLY A 273 27.17 5.96 -12.74
CA GLY A 273 27.38 7.27 -13.37
C GLY A 273 26.89 8.44 -12.52
N VAL A 274 26.74 8.23 -11.21
CA VAL A 274 26.36 9.23 -10.21
C VAL A 274 27.46 9.34 -9.16
N GLU A 275 27.52 10.48 -8.50
CA GLU A 275 28.33 10.70 -7.32
C GLU A 275 27.49 10.46 -6.07
N VAL A 276 28.13 10.01 -5.00
CA VAL A 276 27.49 9.76 -3.70
C VAL A 276 28.27 10.50 -2.62
N ARG A 277 27.61 11.45 -1.95
CA ARG A 277 28.22 12.33 -0.94
C ARG A 277 27.51 12.17 0.40
N ASP A 278 28.28 12.14 1.49
CA ASP A 278 27.68 12.11 2.83
C ASP A 278 27.11 13.50 3.19
N THR A 279 26.15 13.57 4.11
CA THR A 279 25.54 14.84 4.56
C THR A 279 26.06 15.29 5.92
N VAL A 280 26.07 16.60 6.16
CA VAL A 280 26.29 17.22 7.48
C VAL A 280 25.05 18.04 7.87
N PRO A 281 24.34 17.69 8.96
CA PRO A 281 24.57 16.52 9.82
C PRO A 281 24.31 15.18 9.10
N GLU A 282 24.90 14.11 9.62
CA GLU A 282 24.66 12.75 9.10
C GLU A 282 23.21 12.34 9.35
N ILE A 283 22.53 11.86 8.31
CA ILE A 283 21.16 11.35 8.39
C ILE A 283 21.21 9.81 8.41
N ARG A 284 20.53 9.20 9.39
CA ARG A 284 20.42 7.73 9.52
C ARG A 284 18.96 7.31 9.59
N ALA A 285 18.58 6.34 8.76
CA ALA A 285 17.31 5.64 8.89
C ALA A 285 17.44 4.53 9.95
N GLY A 286 16.45 4.43 10.84
CA GLY A 286 16.38 3.41 11.90
C GLY A 286 17.08 3.77 13.22
N SER A 287 17.58 5.00 13.38
CA SER A 287 18.07 5.45 14.68
C SER A 287 16.93 5.86 15.61
N LYS A 288 16.84 5.23 16.78
CA LYS A 288 16.12 5.79 17.93
C LYS A 288 16.80 7.10 18.34
N THR A 289 16.20 8.23 18.05
CA THR A 289 16.40 9.42 18.89
C THR A 289 15.43 9.23 20.07
N GLY A 290 15.95 9.15 21.31
CA GLY A 290 15.24 8.74 22.54
C GLY A 290 13.87 9.40 22.77
N ARG A 291 12.95 8.81 23.54
CA ARG A 291 13.08 8.16 24.86
C ARG A 291 12.25 6.88 24.94
#